data_AF-A0A0K9N8J5-F1
#
_entry.id   AF-A0A0K9N8J5-F1
#
_cell.length_a   1.000
_cell.length_b   1.000
_cell.length_c   1.000
_cell.angle_alpha   90.00
_cell.angle_beta   90.00
_cell.angle_gamma   90.00
#
_symmetry.space_group_name_H-M   'P 1'
#
loop_
_entity.id
_entity.type
_entity.pdbx_description
1 polymer ?
#
loop_
_entity_poly.entity_id
_entity_poly.type
_entity_poly.pdbx_seq_one_letter_code
_entity_poly.pdbx_strand_id
1 'polypeptide(L)'
;MLEYLVLYESRSGNTKKIAAAIFSNLPGNSKDLIDITTDKSIPEANVYFIGFCVNCGTCSMEVSDFINGLGGKRIALFGTCGMGDSPDYYKAIEKSVNAWIENDNDYLGAFICQGKMPRKVREKYESRRVPENEAQMDMYIRNFDEALTHPDSLDIEHAKVFTQKCLKKLEEMDH
;
A
#
# COMPACT_ATOMS: atom_id res chain seq x y z
N MET A 1 17.59 -16.60 -3.59
CA MET A 1 17.11 -15.32 -4.13
C MET A 1 15.83 -15.60 -4.90
N LEU A 2 14.75 -14.93 -4.55
CA LEU A 2 13.45 -15.03 -5.23
C LEU A 2 13.42 -14.12 -6.46
N GLU A 3 12.51 -14.39 -7.38
CA GLU A 3 12.24 -13.43 -8.46
C GLU A 3 11.39 -12.27 -7.91
N TYR A 4 10.28 -12.60 -7.26
CA TYR A 4 9.38 -11.60 -6.69
C TYR A 4 9.20 -11.80 -5.18
N LEU A 5 9.14 -10.70 -4.43
CA LEU A 5 8.71 -10.74 -3.04
C LEU A 5 7.60 -9.72 -2.81
N VAL A 6 6.46 -10.19 -2.29
CA VAL A 6 5.40 -9.31 -1.81
C VAL A 6 5.52 -9.19 -0.30
N LEU A 7 6.01 -8.04 0.16
CA LEU A 7 6.06 -7.69 1.57
C LEU A 7 4.91 -6.74 1.89
N TYR A 8 4.32 -6.88 3.08
CA TYR A 8 3.29 -5.95 3.51
C TYR A 8 3.27 -5.74 5.02
N GLU A 9 2.83 -4.56 5.44
CA GLU A 9 2.36 -4.28 6.80
C GLU A 9 0.82 -4.14 6.76
N SER A 10 0.09 -4.87 7.62
CA SER A 10 -1.38 -4.84 7.60
C SER A 10 -2.03 -5.06 8.97
N ARG A 11 -2.48 -3.97 9.61
CA ARG A 11 -3.13 -4.05 10.93
C ARG A 11 -4.57 -4.59 10.91
N SER A 12 -5.37 -4.16 9.93
CA SER A 12 -6.81 -4.49 9.83
C SER A 12 -7.15 -5.50 8.73
N GLY A 13 -6.13 -6.00 8.01
CA GLY A 13 -6.28 -6.93 6.89
C GLY A 13 -6.48 -6.27 5.52
N ASN A 14 -6.59 -4.94 5.45
CA ASN A 14 -6.81 -4.21 4.19
C ASN A 14 -5.63 -4.39 3.23
N THR A 15 -4.43 -4.01 3.66
CA THR A 15 -3.21 -4.15 2.84
C THR A 15 -2.91 -5.62 2.53
N LYS A 16 -3.15 -6.54 3.48
CA LYS A 16 -3.03 -7.99 3.25
C LYS A 16 -3.90 -8.48 2.10
N LYS A 17 -5.13 -7.96 1.98
CA LYS A 17 -6.05 -8.32 0.89
C LYS A 17 -5.50 -7.90 -0.48
N ILE A 18 -4.93 -6.70 -0.58
CA ILE A 18 -4.26 -6.21 -1.80
C ILE A 18 -2.98 -6.99 -2.08
N ALA A 19 -2.18 -7.27 -1.05
CA ALA A 19 -0.95 -8.05 -1.18
C ALA A 19 -1.22 -9.45 -1.75
N ALA A 20 -2.28 -10.13 -1.28
CA ALA A 20 -2.70 -11.42 -1.80
C ALA A 20 -3.11 -11.34 -3.27
N ALA A 21 -3.83 -10.28 -3.68
CA ALA A 21 -4.22 -10.07 -5.07
C ALA A 21 -3.00 -9.89 -5.99
N ILE A 22 -2.04 -9.05 -5.57
CA ILE A 22 -0.77 -8.85 -6.29
C ILE A 22 -0.02 -10.18 -6.39
N PHE A 23 0.19 -10.87 -5.27
CA PHE A 23 0.93 -12.13 -5.20
C PHE A 23 0.36 -13.20 -6.14
N SER A 24 -0.97 -13.36 -6.18
CA SER A 24 -1.63 -14.32 -7.05
C SER A 24 -1.49 -14.00 -8.55
N ASN A 25 -1.21 -12.75 -8.92
CA ASN A 25 -1.06 -12.32 -10.31
C ASN A 25 0.40 -12.24 -10.79
N LEU A 26 1.36 -12.46 -9.90
CA LEU A 26 2.77 -12.57 -10.29
C LEU A 26 3.05 -13.90 -11.00
N PRO A 27 3.88 -13.92 -12.06
CA PRO A 27 4.21 -15.14 -12.76
C PRO A 27 5.19 -16.01 -11.97
N GLY A 28 5.28 -17.29 -12.36
CA GLY A 28 6.24 -18.23 -11.81
C GLY A 28 6.00 -18.63 -10.35
N ASN A 29 6.90 -19.49 -9.86
CA ASN A 29 6.86 -20.05 -8.50
C ASN A 29 7.98 -19.48 -7.60
N SER A 30 8.91 -18.70 -8.15
CA SER A 30 9.99 -18.05 -7.39
C SER A 30 9.48 -16.77 -6.74
N LYS A 31 8.51 -16.92 -5.83
CA LYS A 31 7.87 -15.81 -5.14
C LYS A 31 7.41 -16.16 -3.75
N ASP A 32 7.35 -15.17 -2.87
CA ASP A 32 6.79 -15.31 -1.52
C ASP A 32 5.92 -14.10 -1.11
N LEU A 33 5.07 -14.29 -0.10
CA LEU A 33 4.17 -13.31 0.48
C LEU A 33 4.37 -13.25 2.00
N ILE A 34 4.98 -12.17 2.47
CA ILE A 34 5.44 -12.03 3.86
C ILE A 34 4.81 -10.78 4.50
N ASP A 35 4.33 -10.97 5.73
CA ASP A 35 3.93 -9.87 6.62
C ASP A 35 5.17 -9.42 7.39
N ILE A 36 5.57 -8.16 7.20
CA ILE A 36 6.82 -7.63 7.75
C ILE A 36 6.81 -7.62 9.28
N THR A 37 5.62 -7.55 9.90
CA THR A 37 5.48 -7.50 11.36
C THR A 37 5.60 -8.87 12.03
N THR A 38 6.04 -9.90 11.30
CA THR A 38 6.16 -11.28 11.80
C THR A 38 7.63 -11.67 11.89
N ASP A 39 7.96 -12.64 12.76
CA ASP A 39 9.34 -13.13 12.93
C ASP A 39 9.87 -13.96 11.74
N LYS A 40 9.22 -13.87 10.58
CA LYS A 40 9.65 -14.57 9.38
C LYS A 40 10.92 -13.92 8.84
N SER A 41 11.92 -14.74 8.51
CA SER A 41 13.07 -14.28 7.75
C SER A 41 12.61 -13.77 6.38
N ILE A 42 13.09 -12.57 6.01
CA ILE A 42 12.79 -11.94 4.73
C ILE A 42 13.90 -12.34 3.74
N PRO A 43 13.60 -13.20 2.75
CA PRO A 43 14.59 -13.58 1.75
C PRO A 43 14.85 -12.42 0.77
N GLU A 44 16.01 -12.46 0.13
CA GLU A 44 16.33 -11.52 -0.93
C GLU A 44 15.58 -11.86 -2.23
N ALA A 45 15.14 -10.82 -2.96
CA ALA A 45 14.46 -10.93 -4.25
C ALA A 45 15.04 -9.94 -5.29
N ASN A 46 14.70 -10.15 -6.55
CA ASN A 46 15.02 -9.21 -7.63
C ASN A 46 14.01 -8.05 -7.66
N VAL A 47 12.73 -8.37 -7.49
CA VAL A 47 11.60 -7.43 -7.54
C VAL A 47 10.83 -7.47 -6.24
N TYR A 48 10.62 -6.30 -5.64
CA TYR A 48 9.85 -6.13 -4.41
C TYR A 48 8.55 -5.39 -4.68
N PHE A 49 7.44 -5.97 -4.22
CA PHE A 49 6.17 -5.27 -4.04
C PHE A 49 5.98 -5.01 -2.55
N ILE A 50 6.01 -3.75 -2.13
CA ILE A 50 6.03 -3.36 -0.72
C ILE A 50 4.74 -2.64 -0.36
N GLY A 51 3.97 -3.25 0.53
CA GLY A 51 2.65 -2.86 0.98
C GLY A 51 2.65 -2.18 2.34
N PHE A 52 1.90 -1.09 2.50
CA PHE A 52 1.77 -0.45 3.81
C PHE A 52 0.35 0.05 4.11
N CYS A 53 0.04 0.19 5.39
CA CYS A 53 -1.09 1.00 5.83
C CYS A 53 -0.64 2.46 5.93
N VAL A 54 -1.35 3.37 5.28
CA VAL A 54 -1.02 4.81 5.34
C VAL A 54 -1.26 5.33 6.75
N ASN A 55 -0.23 5.95 7.32
CA ASN A 55 -0.28 6.61 8.60
C ASN A 55 0.35 7.99 8.47
N CYS A 56 -0.38 9.04 8.85
CA CYS A 56 0.07 10.43 8.75
C CYS A 56 0.61 10.83 7.35
N GLY A 57 0.03 10.28 6.28
CA GLY A 57 0.42 10.58 4.89
C GLY A 57 1.62 9.80 4.36
N THR A 58 2.14 8.84 5.13
CA THR A 58 3.30 8.02 4.75
C THR A 58 3.17 6.57 5.26
N CYS A 59 4.25 5.80 5.20
CA CYS A 59 4.35 4.43 5.71
C CYS A 59 4.88 4.38 7.16
N SER A 60 4.90 3.19 7.77
CA SER A 60 5.50 3.02 9.10
C SER A 60 7.03 3.05 9.03
N MET A 61 7.68 3.27 10.19
CA MET A 61 9.14 3.27 10.30
C MET A 61 9.75 1.94 9.85
N GLU A 62 9.13 0.82 10.21
CA GLU A 62 9.56 -0.51 9.81
C GLU A 62 9.56 -0.68 8.27
N VAL A 63 8.55 -0.16 7.59
CA VAL A 63 8.48 -0.19 6.13
C VAL A 63 9.52 0.76 5.51
N SER A 64 9.67 1.98 6.03
CA SER A 64 10.67 2.93 5.49
C SER A 64 12.10 2.44 5.69
N ASP A 65 12.41 1.87 6.85
CA ASP A 65 13.73 1.32 7.16
C ASP A 65 14.07 0.14 6.24
N PHE A 66 13.08 -0.72 5.96
CA PHE A 66 13.25 -1.81 5.00
C PHE A 66 13.51 -1.27 3.58
N ILE A 67 12.73 -0.30 3.12
CA ILE A 67 12.90 0.31 1.80
C ILE A 67 14.29 0.96 1.67
N ASN A 68 14.73 1.70 2.69
CA ASN A 68 16.02 2.38 2.69
C ASN A 68 17.21 1.39 2.69
N GLY A 69 17.03 0.19 3.24
CA GLY A 69 18.04 -0.86 3.23
C GLY A 69 18.18 -1.61 1.90
N LEU A 70 17.32 -1.35 0.90
CA LEU A 70 17.42 -1.98 -0.42
C LEU A 70 18.39 -1.20 -1.31
N GLY A 71 19.20 -1.92 -2.08
CA GLY A 71 20.09 -1.35 -3.10
C GLY A 71 20.14 -2.23 -4.35
N GLY A 72 20.15 -1.60 -5.52
CA GLY A 72 20.15 -2.27 -6.81
C GLY A 72 18.92 -3.15 -7.08
N LYS A 73 17.76 -2.84 -6.50
CA LYS A 73 16.51 -3.62 -6.63
C LYS A 73 15.44 -2.90 -7.44
N ARG A 74 14.46 -3.67 -7.91
CA ARG A 74 13.24 -3.13 -8.55
C ARG A 74 12.11 -3.08 -7.54
N ILE A 75 11.50 -1.91 -7.35
CA ILE A 75 10.56 -1.67 -6.25
C ILE A 75 9.23 -1.12 -6.77
N ALA A 76 8.14 -1.81 -6.44
CA ALA A 76 6.77 -1.37 -6.62
C ALA A 76 6.14 -1.13 -5.24
N LEU A 77 5.42 -0.02 -5.06
CA LEU A 77 4.75 0.32 -3.80
C LEU A 77 3.25 0.04 -3.90
N PHE A 78 2.63 -0.38 -2.80
CA PHE A 78 1.18 -0.36 -2.69
C PHE A 78 0.73 -0.01 -1.28
N GLY A 79 -0.49 0.50 -1.13
CA GLY A 79 -0.95 0.91 0.18
C GLY A 79 -2.45 1.06 0.31
N THR A 80 -2.91 1.04 1.55
CA THR A 80 -4.31 1.31 1.88
C THR A 80 -4.42 2.51 2.81
N CYS A 81 -5.37 3.41 2.57
CA CYS A 81 -5.61 4.58 3.41
C CYS A 81 -7.06 4.62 3.93
N GLY A 82 -7.22 5.10 5.16
CA GLY A 82 -8.56 5.30 5.73
C GLY A 82 -9.24 6.56 5.20
N MET A 83 -8.48 7.53 4.69
CA MET A 83 -8.97 8.84 4.29
C MET A 83 -8.85 9.03 2.79
N GLY A 84 -9.90 9.57 2.18
CA GLY A 84 -9.91 10.10 0.82
C GLY A 84 -9.90 9.04 -0.28
N ASP A 85 -10.76 9.26 -1.28
CA ASP A 85 -10.63 8.69 -2.61
C ASP A 85 -10.32 9.82 -3.60
N SER A 86 -9.08 10.31 -3.55
CA SER A 86 -8.65 11.37 -4.46
C SER A 86 -7.28 11.07 -5.05
N PRO A 87 -7.11 11.22 -6.38
CA PRO A 87 -5.83 10.98 -7.05
C PRO A 87 -4.69 11.84 -6.49
N ASP A 88 -4.97 13.08 -6.09
CA ASP A 88 -3.93 13.99 -5.56
C ASP A 88 -3.44 13.55 -4.18
N TYR A 89 -4.33 13.01 -3.34
CA TYR A 89 -3.93 12.45 -2.05
C TYR A 89 -3.07 11.20 -2.24
N TYR A 90 -3.42 10.32 -3.18
CA TYR A 90 -2.65 9.11 -3.47
C TYR A 90 -1.26 9.44 -4.00
N LYS A 91 -1.14 10.44 -4.89
CA LYS A 91 0.16 10.94 -5.37
C LYS A 91 1.00 11.54 -4.24
N ALA A 92 0.39 12.22 -3.28
CA ALA A 92 1.11 12.77 -2.13
C ALA A 92 1.70 11.66 -1.25
N ILE A 93 0.93 10.59 -1.01
CA ILE A 93 1.40 9.40 -0.28
C ILE A 93 2.54 8.72 -1.05
N GLU A 94 2.33 8.45 -2.34
CA GLU A 94 3.34 7.86 -3.22
C GLU A 94 4.65 8.64 -3.15
N LYS A 95 4.59 9.97 -3.34
CA LYS A 95 5.76 10.84 -3.25
C LYS A 95 6.45 10.76 -1.89
N SER A 96 5.68 10.71 -0.80
CA SER A 96 6.26 10.64 0.55
C SER A 96 6.99 9.33 0.80
N VAL A 97 6.48 8.20 0.30
CA VAL A 97 7.09 6.88 0.54
C VAL A 97 8.20 6.59 -0.46
N ASN A 98 8.04 7.01 -1.71
CA ASN A 98 9.09 6.91 -2.74
C ASN A 98 10.37 7.68 -2.35
N ALA A 99 10.27 8.70 -1.49
CA ALA A 99 11.44 9.43 -0.99
C ALA A 99 12.41 8.56 -0.15
N TRP A 100 11.99 7.38 0.30
CA TRP A 100 12.85 6.42 1.01
C TRP A 100 13.62 5.48 0.09
N ILE A 101 13.26 5.43 -1.20
CA ILE A 101 13.91 4.59 -2.20
C ILE A 101 15.21 5.27 -2.63
N GLU A 102 16.34 4.59 -2.42
CA GLU A 102 17.65 5.07 -2.86
C GLU A 102 17.76 5.05 -4.40
N ASN A 103 18.56 5.98 -4.95
CA ASN A 103 18.62 6.24 -6.40
C ASN A 103 19.19 5.09 -7.24
N ASP A 104 19.85 4.10 -6.61
CA ASP A 104 20.37 2.91 -7.26
C ASP A 104 19.30 1.81 -7.44
N ASN A 105 18.07 2.04 -6.94
CA ASN A 105 16.93 1.18 -7.15
C ASN A 105 16.05 1.69 -8.30
N ASP A 106 15.38 0.74 -8.97
CA ASP A 106 14.43 1.03 -10.05
C ASP A 106 13.00 1.09 -9.53
N TYR A 107 12.41 2.29 -9.58
CA TYR A 107 11.02 2.47 -9.13
C TYR A 107 9.99 2.10 -10.21
N LEU A 108 9.09 1.16 -9.90
CA LEU A 108 8.07 0.62 -10.82
C LEU A 108 6.71 1.34 -10.74
N GLY A 109 6.48 2.14 -9.71
CA GLY A 109 5.23 2.89 -9.48
C GLY A 109 4.50 2.49 -8.18
N ALA A 110 3.37 3.15 -7.91
CA ALA A 110 2.51 2.85 -6.76
C ALA A 110 1.05 2.55 -7.12
N PHE A 111 0.40 1.76 -6.26
CA PHE A 111 -1.06 1.62 -6.19
C PHE A 111 -1.57 1.87 -4.78
N ILE A 112 -2.40 2.91 -4.61
CA ILE A 112 -3.05 3.23 -3.34
C ILE A 112 -4.56 3.11 -3.53
N CYS A 113 -5.25 2.51 -2.57
CA CYS A 113 -6.70 2.46 -2.52
C CYS A 113 -7.21 2.76 -1.11
N GLN A 114 -8.52 3.01 -1.00
CA GLN A 114 -9.15 3.16 0.30
C GLN A 114 -9.18 1.82 1.06
N GLY A 115 -9.29 1.88 2.39
CA GLY A 115 -9.49 0.70 3.22
C GLY A 115 -10.31 1.01 4.47
N LYS A 116 -11.14 0.06 4.88
CA LYS A 116 -12.02 0.22 6.04
C LYS A 116 -11.26 0.58 7.31
N MET A 117 -11.87 1.45 8.09
CA MET A 117 -11.33 1.91 9.36
C MET A 117 -12.01 1.20 10.54
N PRO A 118 -11.33 1.02 11.68
CA PRO A 118 -11.96 0.49 12.89
C PRO A 118 -13.06 1.43 13.41
N ARG A 119 -14.16 0.88 13.95
CA ARG A 119 -15.30 1.65 14.50
C ARG A 119 -14.90 2.77 15.47
N LYS A 120 -13.85 2.56 16.27
CA LYS A 120 -13.28 3.57 17.18
C LYS A 120 -12.89 4.88 16.48
N VAL A 121 -12.57 4.85 15.19
CA VAL A 121 -12.26 6.04 14.39
C VAL A 121 -13.51 6.89 14.18
N ARG A 122 -14.65 6.26 13.85
CA ARG A 122 -15.95 6.94 13.72
C ARG A 122 -16.40 7.56 15.05
N GLU A 123 -16.32 6.79 16.14
CA GLU A 123 -16.66 7.27 17.50
C GLU A 123 -15.80 8.48 17.89
N LYS A 124 -14.54 8.51 17.46
CA LYS A 124 -13.63 9.64 17.68
C LYS A 124 -14.03 10.88 16.87
N TYR A 125 -14.55 10.72 15.65
CA TYR A 125 -15.09 11.85 14.89
C TYR A 125 -16.37 12.39 15.52
N GLU A 126 -17.30 11.51 15.91
CA GLU A 126 -18.57 11.87 16.55
C GLU A 126 -18.35 12.63 17.88
N SER A 127 -17.43 12.14 18.72
CA SER A 127 -17.11 12.80 20.01
C SER A 127 -16.36 14.12 19.90
N ARG A 128 -15.76 14.42 18.74
CA ARG A 128 -15.06 15.69 18.46
C ARG A 128 -15.93 16.70 17.71
N ARG A 129 -17.16 16.33 17.37
CA ARG A 129 -18.10 17.15 16.61
C ARG A 129 -18.64 18.27 17.49
N VAL A 130 -18.40 19.50 17.06
CA VAL A 130 -18.90 20.75 17.66
C VAL A 130 -19.43 21.65 16.53
N PRO A 131 -20.29 22.65 16.81
CA PRO A 131 -20.86 23.51 15.76
C PRO A 131 -19.81 24.14 14.82
N GLU A 132 -18.62 24.46 15.33
CA GLU A 132 -17.55 25.11 14.57
C GLU A 132 -16.86 24.20 13.55
N ASN A 133 -16.91 22.87 13.73
CA ASN A 133 -16.24 21.89 12.85
C ASN A 133 -17.20 20.89 12.20
N GLU A 134 -18.51 21.14 12.31
CA GLU A 134 -19.58 20.24 11.90
C GLU A 134 -19.39 19.70 10.48
N ALA A 135 -19.21 20.59 9.50
CA ALA A 135 -19.04 20.21 8.10
C ALA A 135 -17.82 19.30 7.86
N GLN A 136 -16.72 19.53 8.58
CA GLN A 136 -15.52 18.72 8.47
C GLN A 136 -15.73 17.33 9.09
N MET A 137 -16.37 17.25 10.25
CA MET A 137 -16.65 15.95 10.89
C MET A 137 -17.65 15.13 10.07
N ASP A 138 -18.66 15.77 9.49
CA ASP A 138 -19.62 15.10 8.60
C ASP A 138 -18.96 14.58 7.32
N MET A 139 -17.91 15.25 6.82
CA MET A 139 -17.08 14.74 5.72
C MET A 139 -16.27 13.51 6.16
N TYR A 140 -15.66 13.54 7.35
CA TYR A 140 -14.90 12.39 7.87
C TYR A 140 -15.78 11.17 8.15
N ILE A 141 -16.99 11.38 8.65
CA ILE A 141 -17.97 10.31 8.88
C ILE A 141 -18.43 9.72 7.54
N ARG A 142 -18.74 10.56 6.54
CA ARG A 142 -19.08 10.06 5.19
C ARG A 142 -17.97 9.22 4.58
N ASN A 143 -16.74 9.71 4.60
CA ASN A 143 -15.58 8.96 4.14
C ASN A 143 -15.40 7.64 4.91
N PHE A 144 -15.70 7.61 6.22
CA PHE A 144 -15.68 6.38 6.99
C PHE A 144 -16.72 5.37 6.50
N ASP A 145 -17.94 5.83 6.26
CA ASP A 145 -19.04 4.98 5.84
C ASP A 145 -18.79 4.44 4.42
N GLU A 146 -18.23 5.24 3.51
CA GLU A 146 -17.78 4.82 2.18
C GLU A 146 -16.69 3.73 2.27
N ALA A 147 -15.67 3.93 3.12
CA ALA A 147 -14.55 3.00 3.26
C ALA A 147 -14.94 1.60 3.78
N LEU A 148 -16.16 1.40 4.32
CA LEU A 148 -16.58 0.14 4.95
C LEU A 148 -16.48 -1.07 4.02
N THR A 149 -16.72 -0.88 2.73
CA THR A 149 -16.64 -1.92 1.71
C THR A 149 -15.22 -2.12 1.16
N HIS A 150 -14.32 -1.16 1.40
CA HIS A 150 -12.98 -1.14 0.85
C HIS A 150 -11.95 -1.89 1.73
N PRO A 151 -10.93 -2.55 1.15
CA PRO A 151 -10.78 -2.76 -0.28
C PRO A 151 -11.86 -3.69 -0.84
N ASP A 152 -12.50 -3.34 -1.94
CA ASP A 152 -13.60 -4.06 -2.56
C ASP A 152 -13.13 -4.92 -3.75
N SER A 153 -14.04 -5.38 -4.61
CA SER A 153 -13.66 -6.14 -5.82
C SER A 153 -12.98 -5.26 -6.87
N LEU A 154 -13.37 -4.00 -6.99
CA LEU A 154 -12.79 -3.07 -7.96
C LEU A 154 -11.36 -2.70 -7.54
N ASP A 155 -11.10 -2.50 -6.25
CA ASP A 155 -9.75 -2.30 -5.72
C ASP A 155 -8.84 -3.50 -6.00
N ILE A 156 -9.39 -4.71 -5.88
CA ILE A 156 -8.67 -5.94 -6.23
C ILE A 156 -8.33 -5.95 -7.72
N GLU A 157 -9.29 -5.66 -8.61
CA GLU A 157 -9.00 -5.61 -10.06
C GLU A 157 -7.96 -4.53 -10.41
N HIS A 158 -8.04 -3.35 -9.80
CA HIS A 158 -7.04 -2.32 -9.98
C HIS A 158 -5.65 -2.74 -9.49
N ALA A 159 -5.56 -3.48 -8.38
CA ALA A 159 -4.30 -4.07 -7.93
C ALA A 159 -3.71 -5.04 -8.97
N LYS A 160 -4.55 -5.84 -9.65
CA LYS A 160 -4.09 -6.72 -10.74
C LYS A 160 -3.56 -5.93 -11.93
N VAL A 161 -4.29 -4.89 -12.35
CA VAL A 161 -3.87 -4.00 -13.44
C VAL A 161 -2.53 -3.32 -13.09
N PHE A 162 -2.36 -2.91 -11.83
CA PHE A 162 -1.09 -2.39 -11.34
C PHE A 162 0.04 -3.43 -11.47
N THR A 163 -0.17 -4.66 -11.00
CA THR A 163 0.82 -5.74 -11.15
C THR A 163 1.22 -5.94 -12.61
N GLN A 164 0.25 -5.99 -13.53
CA GLN A 164 0.51 -6.15 -14.97
C GLN A 164 1.33 -4.99 -15.54
N LYS A 165 1.05 -3.74 -15.13
CA LYS A 165 1.84 -2.57 -15.54
C LYS A 165 3.29 -2.66 -15.05
N CYS A 166 3.51 -3.10 -13.81
CA CYS A 166 4.86 -3.32 -13.28
C CYS A 166 5.60 -4.40 -14.08
N LEU A 167 4.96 -5.53 -14.37
CA LEU A 167 5.56 -6.62 -15.14
C LEU A 167 5.94 -6.16 -16.56
N LYS A 168 5.06 -5.42 -17.23
CA LYS A 168 5.37 -4.86 -18.55
C LYS A 168 6.57 -3.91 -18.50
N LYS A 169 6.64 -3.05 -17.48
CA LYS A 169 7.78 -2.15 -17.29
C LYS A 169 9.08 -2.90 -17.07
N LEU A 170 9.05 -4.02 -16.34
CA LEU A 170 10.21 -4.89 -16.14
C LEU A 170 10.69 -5.50 -17.47
N GLU A 171 9.78 -6.02 -18.29
CA GLU A 171 10.10 -6.53 -19.62
C GLU A 171 10.75 -5.45 -20.50
N GLU A 172 10.24 -4.21 -20.46
CA GLU A 172 10.80 -3.06 -21.19
C GLU A 172 12.20 -2.64 -20.69
N MET A 173 12.57 -2.95 -19.45
CA MET A 173 13.89 -2.62 -18.88
C MET A 173 14.95 -3.70 -19.16
N ASP A 174 14.52 -4.94 -19.38
CA ASP A 174 15.39 -6.08 -19.66
C ASP A 174 15.69 -6.26 -21.17
N HIS A 175 15.19 -5.34 -22.01
CA HIS A 175 15.38 -5.28 -23.46
C HIS A 175 16.19 -4.05 -23.88
#